data_AF-A0A8H6LMD3-F1
#
_entry.id   AF-A0A8H6LMD3-F1
#
_cell.length_a   1.000
_cell.length_b   1.000
_cell.length_c   1.000
_cell.angle_alpha   90.00
_cell.angle_beta   90.00
_cell.angle_gamma   90.00
#
_symmetry.space_group_name_H-M   'P 1'
#
loop_
_entity.id
_entity.type
_entity.pdbx_description
1 polymer ?
#
loop_
_entity_poly.entity_id
_entity_poly.type
_entity_poly.pdbx_seq_one_letter_code
_entity_poly.pdbx_strand_id
1 'polypeptide(L)'
;MKGFIIKTAIIAATLFSTATASPKGPVDTYKKCQRQTKRATEGCPKGTLFVAKDDPRADFSSIQDAIDSLGNTTTAGHILIAPGNYSEQLNVTRRGPLHLIGASNKPWVKDLYADIDVNTTAQNDVQIWFNLANTNNGSLSDNVFTSVLTVGPNFNATLTGSGPTGFPVPADTPFGCTDFRAYNIDFRNEFAPRSSGPAHAVGVSRANAGFYSCGFYSYQDTVYVGKLGNAYFYDNIIAGETDFLYGFGTAWIEKSTLSLRGCGGGITAWKGTNTTFTNKYGVYIDNSQLIPVNSTIATNFVGKCALGRPWNSQHKSIFMQSYFDAVILPAGYIEWSKSTPRVDNYTFMATWNDHGPGYNVEAEKASNVTRVLTDAEVKPYRAPADVFQTPEGKFGHVKWIDKKAL
;
A
#
# COMPACT_ATOMS: atom_id res chain seq x y z
N MET A 1 -52.24 -37.38 33.37
CA MET A 1 -51.65 -36.50 32.33
C MET A 1 -50.45 -35.81 32.93
N LYS A 2 -49.24 -36.27 32.60
CA LYS A 2 -47.97 -35.74 33.12
C LYS A 2 -47.51 -34.60 32.21
N GLY A 3 -47.42 -33.39 32.74
CA GLY A 3 -46.89 -32.22 32.03
C GLY A 3 -45.36 -32.22 32.09
N PHE A 4 -44.71 -32.27 30.93
CA PHE A 4 -43.26 -32.12 30.77
C PHE A 4 -42.95 -30.63 30.60
N ILE A 5 -42.23 -30.03 31.54
CA ILE A 5 -41.67 -28.68 31.40
C ILE A 5 -40.26 -28.85 30.83
N ILE A 6 -40.09 -28.50 29.55
CA ILE A 6 -38.79 -28.44 28.90
C ILE A 6 -38.12 -27.12 29.29
N LYS A 7 -37.08 -27.19 30.13
CA LYS A 7 -36.14 -26.09 30.34
C LYS A 7 -35.12 -26.10 29.20
N THR A 8 -35.26 -25.20 28.24
CA THR A 8 -34.26 -24.98 27.19
C THR A 8 -33.10 -24.18 27.77
N ALA A 9 -32.00 -24.85 28.07
CA ALA A 9 -30.74 -24.19 28.41
C ALA A 9 -30.10 -23.67 27.11
N ILE A 10 -30.03 -22.34 26.97
CA ILE A 10 -29.27 -21.70 25.90
C ILE A 10 -27.79 -21.81 26.29
N ILE A 11 -27.10 -22.79 25.71
CA ILE A 11 -25.64 -22.88 25.76
C ILE A 11 -25.14 -21.95 24.65
N ALA A 12 -24.80 -20.71 25.01
CA ALA A 12 -24.04 -19.83 24.14
C ALA A 12 -22.62 -20.40 24.01
N ALA A 13 -22.35 -21.11 22.92
CA ALA A 13 -21.02 -21.57 22.58
C ALA A 13 -20.19 -20.36 22.12
N THR A 14 -19.41 -19.78 23.04
CA THR A 14 -18.28 -18.91 22.69
C THR A 14 -17.23 -19.74 21.97
N LEU A 15 -17.29 -19.74 20.64
CA LEU A 15 -16.18 -20.21 19.80
C LEU A 15 -15.07 -19.17 19.87
N PHE A 16 -14.10 -19.41 20.76
CA PHE A 16 -12.79 -18.79 20.69
C PHE A 16 -12.10 -19.28 19.41
N SER A 17 -12.10 -18.43 18.39
CA SER A 17 -11.22 -18.56 17.23
C SER A 17 -9.81 -18.13 17.65
N THR A 18 -9.05 -19.02 18.28
CA THR A 18 -7.61 -18.83 18.48
C THR A 18 -6.86 -19.46 17.31
N ALA A 19 -6.65 -18.67 16.27
CA ALA A 19 -5.57 -18.89 15.31
C ALA A 19 -4.78 -17.58 15.17
N THR A 20 -4.20 -17.10 16.27
CA THR A 20 -3.16 -16.07 16.20
C THR A 20 -1.94 -16.72 15.56
N ALA A 21 -1.83 -16.62 14.23
CA ALA A 21 -0.56 -16.83 13.57
C ALA A 21 0.43 -15.86 14.22
N SER A 22 1.45 -16.40 14.91
CA SER A 22 2.49 -15.58 15.53
C SER A 22 3.03 -14.60 14.48
N PRO A 23 3.24 -13.30 14.80
CA PRO A 23 3.73 -12.37 13.81
C PRO A 23 5.08 -12.86 13.28
N LYS A 24 5.17 -13.19 11.99
CA LYS A 24 6.48 -13.15 11.31
C LYS A 24 6.99 -11.72 11.50
N GLY A 25 8.16 -11.56 12.11
CA GLY A 25 8.77 -10.25 12.37
C GLY A 25 9.07 -9.44 11.10
N PRO A 26 9.76 -8.30 11.20
CA PRO A 26 10.12 -7.50 10.04
C PRO A 26 10.99 -8.31 9.06
N VAL A 27 10.93 -7.98 7.78
CA VAL A 27 11.79 -8.61 6.77
C VAL A 27 13.25 -8.27 7.06
N ASP A 28 14.06 -9.30 7.28
CA ASP A 28 15.44 -9.15 7.74
C ASP A 28 16.48 -9.60 6.68
N THR A 29 16.13 -9.51 5.39
CA THR A 29 17.03 -9.82 4.26
C THR A 29 18.28 -8.98 4.28
N TYR A 30 18.15 -7.68 4.54
CA TYR A 30 19.25 -6.72 4.56
C TYR A 30 19.68 -6.29 5.97
N LYS A 31 19.24 -6.96 7.05
CA LYS A 31 19.55 -6.53 8.43
C LYS A 31 21.04 -6.22 8.66
N LYS A 32 21.95 -7.02 8.09
CA LYS A 32 23.40 -6.78 8.21
C LYS A 32 23.83 -5.48 7.55
N CYS A 33 23.36 -5.22 6.33
CA CYS A 33 23.61 -4.00 5.57
C CYS A 33 23.00 -2.76 6.23
N GLN A 34 21.80 -2.91 6.81
CA GLN A 34 21.07 -1.81 7.43
C GLN A 34 21.68 -1.34 8.75
N ARG A 35 22.55 -2.14 9.37
CA ARG A 35 23.15 -1.79 10.65
C ARG A 35 24.08 -0.61 10.49
N GLN A 36 23.94 0.39 11.36
CA GLN A 36 24.87 1.51 11.42
C GLN A 36 26.21 1.01 11.97
N THR A 37 27.26 1.02 11.13
CA THR A 37 28.60 0.57 11.51
C THR A 37 29.68 1.60 11.12
N LYS A 38 30.93 1.36 11.53
CA LYS A 38 32.07 2.20 11.15
C LYS A 38 32.41 2.12 9.66
N ARG A 39 32.06 1.03 8.97
CA ARG A 39 32.24 0.85 7.53
C ARG A 39 30.86 0.88 6.89
N ALA A 40 30.51 1.98 6.23
CA ALA A 40 29.13 2.26 5.84
C ALA A 40 28.40 1.08 5.16
N THR A 41 29.04 0.38 4.22
CA THR A 41 28.46 -0.74 3.47
C THR A 41 28.81 -2.12 4.04
N GLU A 42 29.25 -2.22 5.28
CA GLU A 42 29.55 -3.49 5.94
C GLU A 42 28.29 -4.37 6.01
N GLY A 43 28.39 -5.62 5.53
CA GLY A 43 27.26 -6.54 5.48
C GLY A 43 26.28 -6.30 4.33
N CYS A 44 26.55 -5.31 3.47
CA CYS A 44 25.80 -5.09 2.23
C CYS A 44 26.23 -6.01 1.10
N PRO A 45 25.36 -6.24 0.09
CA PRO A 45 25.76 -6.84 -1.17
C PRO A 45 26.97 -6.12 -1.78
N LYS A 46 27.83 -6.89 -2.47
CA LYS A 46 28.99 -6.33 -3.16
C LYS A 46 28.54 -5.29 -4.19
N GLY A 47 29.21 -4.14 -4.20
CA GLY A 47 28.90 -3.03 -5.12
C GLY A 47 27.70 -2.17 -4.70
N THR A 48 27.26 -2.27 -3.44
CA THR A 48 26.26 -1.36 -2.88
C THR A 48 26.80 0.06 -2.84
N LEU A 49 26.05 1.00 -3.43
CA LEU A 49 26.32 2.44 -3.33
C LEU A 49 25.88 2.96 -1.96
N PHE A 50 26.65 3.85 -1.36
CA PHE A 50 26.30 4.50 -0.10
C PHE A 50 25.90 5.95 -0.33
N VAL A 51 24.68 6.31 0.11
CA VAL A 51 24.14 7.66 0.03
C VAL A 51 24.08 8.27 1.42
N ALA A 52 24.67 9.45 1.60
CA ALA A 52 24.54 10.25 2.81
C ALA A 52 24.79 11.73 2.51
N LYS A 53 24.10 12.64 3.20
CA LYS A 53 24.25 14.09 2.99
C LYS A 53 25.62 14.62 3.42
N ASP A 54 26.06 14.26 4.62
CA ASP A 54 27.22 14.86 5.28
C ASP A 54 28.22 13.78 5.77
N ASP A 55 28.48 12.76 4.94
CA ASP A 55 29.45 11.70 5.24
C ASP A 55 30.53 11.61 4.14
N PRO A 56 31.83 11.82 4.46
CA PRO A 56 32.89 11.74 3.45
C PRO A 56 33.09 10.33 2.87
N ARG A 57 32.45 9.31 3.43
CA ARG A 57 32.45 7.94 2.91
C ARG A 57 31.36 7.70 1.86
N ALA A 58 30.44 8.65 1.67
CA ALA A 58 29.33 8.51 0.73
C ALA A 58 29.79 8.57 -0.72
N ASP A 59 29.23 7.71 -1.56
CA ASP A 59 29.39 7.76 -3.00
C ASP A 59 28.56 8.91 -3.59
N PHE A 60 27.40 9.22 -2.99
CA PHE A 60 26.47 10.26 -3.42
C PHE A 60 25.81 10.96 -2.22
N SER A 61 25.43 12.23 -2.39
CA SER A 61 24.61 12.97 -1.41
C SER A 61 23.11 12.99 -1.75
N SER A 62 22.75 12.68 -3.00
CA SER A 62 21.37 12.49 -3.47
C SER A 62 21.09 11.01 -3.77
N ILE A 63 19.88 10.56 -3.43
CA ILE A 63 19.44 9.18 -3.73
C ILE A 63 19.13 9.07 -5.22
N GLN A 64 18.53 10.10 -5.83
CA GLN A 64 18.27 10.12 -7.27
C GLN A 64 19.56 10.01 -8.10
N ASP A 65 20.62 10.76 -7.74
CA ASP A 65 21.91 10.66 -8.45
C ASP A 65 22.50 9.24 -8.36
N ALA A 66 22.36 8.57 -7.22
CA ALA A 66 22.78 7.18 -7.05
C ALA A 66 21.92 6.19 -7.86
N ILE A 67 20.62 6.46 -8.03
CA ILE A 67 19.74 5.67 -8.90
C ILE A 67 20.20 5.81 -10.36
N ASP A 68 20.49 7.04 -10.80
CA ASP A 68 20.90 7.33 -12.17
C ASP A 68 22.29 6.76 -12.49
N SER A 69 23.23 6.75 -11.53
CA SER A 69 24.57 6.22 -11.74
C SER A 69 24.63 4.72 -12.03
N LEU A 70 23.61 3.96 -11.61
CA LEU A 70 23.51 2.52 -11.90
C LEU A 70 23.15 2.21 -13.36
N GLY A 71 22.63 3.21 -14.09
CA GLY A 71 22.20 3.09 -15.48
C GLY A 71 21.06 2.09 -15.70
N ASN A 72 20.65 1.95 -16.97
CA ASN A 72 19.59 1.03 -17.36
C ASN A 72 20.16 -0.35 -17.75
N THR A 73 20.51 -1.14 -16.75
CA THR A 73 21.05 -2.50 -16.92
C THR A 73 20.10 -3.57 -16.35
N THR A 74 20.39 -4.84 -16.62
CA THR A 74 19.69 -6.00 -16.03
C THR A 74 20.33 -6.49 -14.72
N THR A 75 21.52 -5.99 -14.36
CA THR A 75 22.24 -6.35 -13.14
C THR A 75 21.58 -5.72 -11.92
N ALA A 76 21.50 -6.45 -10.81
CA ALA A 76 20.92 -5.92 -9.57
C ALA A 76 21.74 -4.74 -9.02
N GLY A 77 21.08 -3.61 -8.75
CA GLY A 77 21.65 -2.47 -8.04
C GLY A 77 21.19 -2.42 -6.58
N HIS A 78 22.07 -1.99 -5.69
CA HIS A 78 21.79 -1.83 -4.27
C HIS A 78 22.26 -0.45 -3.82
N ILE A 79 21.43 0.26 -3.07
CA ILE A 79 21.74 1.58 -2.53
C ILE A 79 21.43 1.55 -1.03
N LEU A 80 22.45 1.71 -0.19
CA LEU A 80 22.29 1.95 1.24
C LEU A 80 22.17 3.45 1.48
N ILE A 81 21.10 3.86 2.17
CA ILE A 81 20.80 5.26 2.46
C ILE A 81 20.99 5.48 3.95
N ALA A 82 21.88 6.41 4.31
CA ALA A 82 22.14 6.80 5.68
C ALA A 82 20.94 7.54 6.29
N PRO A 83 20.79 7.53 7.64
CA PRO A 83 19.79 8.33 8.34
C PRO A 83 19.80 9.78 7.89
N GLY A 84 18.63 10.36 7.71
CA GLY A 84 18.51 11.74 7.29
C GLY A 84 17.18 12.05 6.61
N ASN A 85 16.92 13.34 6.46
CA ASN A 85 15.81 13.87 5.67
C ASN A 85 16.35 14.25 4.29
N TYR A 86 15.89 13.59 3.24
CA TYR A 86 16.22 13.87 1.84
C TYR A 86 15.03 14.60 1.22
N SER A 87 15.26 15.67 0.47
CA SER A 87 14.20 16.47 -0.13
C SER A 87 14.36 16.47 -1.65
N GLU A 88 13.77 15.46 -2.29
CA GLU A 88 13.96 15.14 -3.70
C GLU A 88 12.83 14.24 -4.21
N GLN A 89 12.65 14.20 -5.52
CA GLN A 89 11.81 13.21 -6.19
C GLN A 89 12.68 12.08 -6.70
N LEU A 90 12.22 10.85 -6.50
CA LEU A 90 12.85 9.65 -7.02
C LEU A 90 12.08 9.13 -8.23
N ASN A 91 12.79 8.86 -9.32
CA ASN A 91 12.24 8.32 -10.56
C ASN A 91 13.05 7.09 -10.99
N VAL A 92 12.49 5.91 -10.77
CA VAL A 92 13.12 4.64 -11.12
C VAL A 92 12.62 4.19 -12.48
N THR A 93 13.45 4.38 -13.51
CA THR A 93 13.14 4.02 -14.92
C THR A 93 13.86 2.76 -15.42
N ARG A 94 14.81 2.24 -14.65
CA ARG A 94 15.63 1.08 -15.02
C ARG A 94 14.84 -0.23 -15.01
N ARG A 95 15.22 -1.19 -15.86
CA ARG A 95 14.54 -2.50 -15.99
C ARG A 95 15.02 -3.57 -15.00
N GLY A 96 16.31 -3.62 -14.73
CA GLY A 96 16.90 -4.58 -13.80
C GLY A 96 16.54 -4.30 -12.34
N PRO A 97 16.78 -5.26 -11.43
CA PRO A 97 16.47 -5.12 -10.01
C PRO A 97 17.14 -3.91 -9.37
N LEU A 98 16.43 -3.22 -8.48
CA LEU A 98 16.94 -2.11 -7.68
C LEU A 98 16.41 -2.20 -6.25
N HIS A 99 17.30 -2.28 -5.28
CA HIS A 99 16.94 -2.30 -3.87
C HIS A 99 17.46 -1.06 -3.15
N LEU A 100 16.55 -0.23 -2.67
CA LEU A 100 16.82 0.89 -1.76
C LEU A 100 16.74 0.38 -0.31
N ILE A 101 17.83 0.57 0.43
CA ILE A 101 18.01 0.00 1.76
C ILE A 101 18.22 1.16 2.73
N GLY A 102 17.22 1.47 3.57
CA GLY A 102 17.37 2.45 4.63
C GLY A 102 18.16 1.87 5.80
N ALA A 103 19.20 2.59 6.24
CA ALA A 103 19.92 2.25 7.46
C ALA A 103 18.96 2.24 8.65
N SER A 104 18.91 1.14 9.39
CA SER A 104 18.01 0.94 10.52
C SER A 104 18.50 -0.18 11.44
N ASN A 105 18.29 0.00 12.75
CA ASN A 105 18.51 -1.05 13.74
C ASN A 105 17.26 -1.90 14.01
N LYS A 106 16.07 -1.50 13.51
CA LYS A 106 14.79 -2.19 13.81
C LYS A 106 14.78 -3.68 13.43
N PRO A 107 15.28 -4.10 12.25
CA PRO A 107 15.31 -5.53 11.90
C PRO A 107 16.15 -6.40 12.85
N TRP A 108 17.07 -5.83 13.64
CA TRP A 108 17.88 -6.57 14.61
C TRP A 108 17.17 -6.84 15.93
N VAL A 109 16.41 -5.86 16.39
CA VAL A 109 15.62 -5.97 17.63
C VAL A 109 14.28 -6.66 17.40
N LYS A 110 13.91 -6.89 16.12
CA LYS A 110 12.72 -7.63 15.65
C LYS A 110 11.40 -6.89 15.87
N ASP A 111 11.45 -5.57 15.98
CA ASP A 111 10.26 -4.73 16.10
C ASP A 111 9.59 -4.60 14.73
N LEU A 112 8.28 -4.80 14.69
CA LEU A 112 7.45 -4.49 13.52
C LEU A 112 7.31 -2.98 13.40
N TYR A 113 7.47 -2.46 12.18
CA TYR A 113 7.35 -1.03 11.92
C TYR A 113 5.90 -0.56 11.97
N ALA A 114 4.98 -1.39 11.49
CA ALA A 114 3.56 -1.08 11.43
C ALA A 114 2.80 -1.34 12.74
N ASP A 115 3.44 -1.92 13.75
CA ASP A 115 2.82 -2.21 15.05
C ASP A 115 2.70 -0.93 15.89
N ILE A 116 1.72 -0.12 15.53
CA ILE A 116 1.36 1.14 16.19
C ILE A 116 -0.12 1.11 16.59
N ASP A 117 -0.52 2.00 17.49
CA ASP A 117 -1.91 2.22 17.88
C ASP A 117 -2.23 3.72 17.84
N VAL A 118 -3.44 4.09 18.24
CA VAL A 118 -3.91 5.49 18.24
C VAL A 118 -3.06 6.45 19.11
N ASN A 119 -2.22 5.92 20.01
CA ASN A 119 -1.37 6.68 20.92
C ASN A 119 0.13 6.56 20.59
N THR A 120 0.51 5.71 19.64
CA THR A 120 1.91 5.49 19.27
C THR A 120 2.16 5.87 17.82
N THR A 121 3.40 6.28 17.53
CA THR A 121 3.84 6.58 16.16
C THR A 121 5.13 5.84 15.89
N ALA A 122 5.36 5.52 14.62
CA ALA A 122 6.63 5.02 14.16
C ALA A 122 7.15 5.88 13.01
N GLN A 123 8.47 6.03 12.97
CA GLN A 123 9.18 6.77 11.94
C GLN A 123 10.48 6.01 11.63
N ASN A 124 10.85 5.91 10.36
CA ASN A 124 12.16 5.41 9.97
C ASN A 124 13.22 6.51 10.02
N ASP A 125 14.48 6.10 10.19
CA ASP A 125 15.62 7.03 10.26
C ASP A 125 15.91 7.71 8.91
N VAL A 126 15.48 7.09 7.81
CA VAL A 126 15.56 7.63 6.45
C VAL A 126 14.19 8.14 6.04
N GLN A 127 14.10 9.43 5.77
CA GLN A 127 12.87 10.09 5.31
C GLN A 127 13.13 10.82 3.99
N ILE A 128 12.25 10.64 3.02
CA ILE A 128 12.31 11.26 1.71
C ILE A 128 11.07 12.11 1.54
N TRP A 129 11.27 13.40 1.28
CA TRP A 129 10.25 14.42 1.28
C TRP A 129 10.11 15.06 -0.10
N PHE A 130 8.87 15.18 -0.58
CA PHE A 130 8.54 16.05 -1.68
C PHE A 130 7.13 16.61 -1.49
N ASN A 131 7.03 17.82 -0.95
CA ASN A 131 5.77 18.42 -0.49
C ASN A 131 5.15 19.27 -1.61
N LEU A 132 4.40 18.63 -2.50
CA LEU A 132 3.68 19.27 -3.61
C LEU A 132 2.30 18.63 -3.78
N ALA A 133 1.28 19.41 -4.13
CA ALA A 133 -0.05 18.88 -4.46
C ALA A 133 -0.54 19.39 -5.82
N ASN A 134 -1.31 18.56 -6.52
CA ASN A 134 -2.03 18.95 -7.72
C ASN A 134 -3.33 19.65 -7.32
N THR A 135 -3.20 20.91 -6.92
CA THR A 135 -4.35 21.72 -6.51
C THR A 135 -5.25 22.07 -7.71
N ASN A 136 -6.50 22.41 -7.44
CA ASN A 136 -7.50 22.79 -8.46
C ASN A 136 -7.17 24.08 -9.25
N ASN A 137 -5.98 24.66 -9.04
CA ASN A 137 -5.51 25.84 -9.75
C ASN A 137 -4.95 25.51 -11.15
N GLY A 138 -4.92 24.22 -11.53
CA GLY A 138 -4.58 23.77 -12.89
C GLY A 138 -3.08 23.85 -13.23
N SER A 139 -2.20 23.98 -12.23
CA SER A 139 -0.76 24.13 -12.43
C SER A 139 -0.04 22.84 -12.85
N LEU A 140 -0.60 21.67 -12.54
CA LEU A 140 -0.05 20.38 -12.92
C LEU A 140 -1.05 19.62 -13.79
N SER A 141 -0.55 18.99 -14.86
CA SER A 141 -1.38 18.24 -15.79
C SER A 141 -1.76 16.84 -15.29
N ASP A 142 -1.07 16.33 -14.27
CA ASP A 142 -1.31 15.02 -13.67
C ASP A 142 -0.79 14.99 -12.22
N ASN A 143 -1.38 14.14 -11.39
CA ASN A 143 -0.98 14.03 -10.00
C ASN A 143 0.43 13.44 -9.83
N VAL A 144 0.95 12.68 -10.82
CA VAL A 144 2.27 12.04 -10.71
C VAL A 144 3.43 13.03 -10.51
N PHE A 145 3.29 14.28 -10.99
CA PHE A 145 4.29 15.33 -10.79
C PHE A 145 4.51 15.69 -9.32
N THR A 146 3.60 15.28 -8.44
CA THR A 146 3.71 15.45 -6.99
C THR A 146 4.42 14.30 -6.29
N SER A 147 4.74 13.20 -6.99
CA SER A 147 5.20 11.97 -6.35
C SER A 147 6.57 12.12 -5.70
N VAL A 148 6.75 11.52 -4.52
CA VAL A 148 8.07 11.35 -3.90
C VAL A 148 8.85 10.25 -4.62
N LEU A 149 8.21 9.13 -4.94
CA LEU A 149 8.83 8.04 -5.70
C LEU A 149 7.90 7.55 -6.81
N THR A 150 8.44 7.42 -8.02
CA THR A 150 7.81 6.70 -9.12
C THR A 150 8.67 5.52 -9.57
N VAL A 151 8.01 4.40 -9.88
CA VAL A 151 8.64 3.21 -10.45
C VAL A 151 7.89 2.83 -11.71
N GLY A 152 8.57 2.89 -12.86
CA GLY A 152 8.01 2.52 -14.15
C GLY A 152 9.06 2.46 -15.26
N PRO A 153 8.69 2.18 -16.51
CA PRO A 153 9.65 2.11 -17.62
C PRO A 153 10.12 3.50 -18.09
N ASN A 154 9.33 4.54 -17.79
CA ASN A 154 9.61 5.95 -18.01
C ASN A 154 8.55 6.78 -17.25
N PHE A 155 8.79 8.07 -17.11
CA PHE A 155 7.89 8.96 -16.35
C PHE A 155 6.47 9.01 -16.93
N ASN A 156 6.30 9.09 -18.26
CA ASN A 156 4.97 9.14 -18.88
C ASN A 156 4.13 7.88 -18.60
N ALA A 157 4.77 6.71 -18.49
CA ALA A 157 4.10 5.48 -18.11
C ALA A 157 3.65 5.43 -16.65
N THR A 158 4.10 6.37 -15.81
CA THR A 158 3.69 6.51 -14.42
C THR A 158 2.56 7.52 -14.21
N LEU A 159 2.18 8.29 -15.24
CA LEU A 159 1.04 9.21 -15.21
C LEU A 159 -0.27 8.49 -14.82
N THR A 160 -1.10 9.16 -14.03
CA THR A 160 -2.37 8.59 -13.54
C THR A 160 -3.42 8.49 -14.63
N GLY A 161 -3.53 9.54 -15.45
CA GLY A 161 -4.55 9.67 -16.48
C GLY A 161 -5.98 9.51 -15.97
N SER A 162 -6.93 9.32 -16.89
CA SER A 162 -8.37 9.21 -16.59
C SER A 162 -8.99 7.96 -17.18
N GLY A 163 -10.22 7.64 -16.77
CA GLY A 163 -10.97 6.48 -17.27
C GLY A 163 -10.30 5.12 -16.97
N PRO A 164 -10.78 4.03 -17.61
CA PRO A 164 -10.26 2.67 -17.40
C PRO A 164 -8.97 2.36 -18.17
N THR A 165 -8.51 3.29 -19.03
CA THR A 165 -7.31 3.10 -19.86
C THR A 165 -6.05 3.69 -19.25
N GLY A 166 -6.19 4.68 -18.36
CA GLY A 166 -5.06 5.45 -17.83
C GLY A 166 -4.46 6.38 -18.89
N PHE A 167 -3.30 6.94 -18.58
CA PHE A 167 -2.57 7.78 -19.54
C PHE A 167 -2.07 6.95 -20.73
N PRO A 168 -2.35 7.36 -21.99
CA PRO A 168 -1.92 6.61 -23.15
C PRO A 168 -0.41 6.66 -23.31
N VAL A 169 0.19 5.50 -23.57
CA VAL A 169 1.62 5.34 -23.88
C VAL A 169 1.79 4.55 -25.17
N PRO A 170 2.92 4.67 -25.88
CA PRO A 170 3.20 3.86 -27.07
C PRO A 170 2.98 2.36 -26.82
N ALA A 171 2.45 1.64 -27.82
CA ALA A 171 2.07 0.24 -27.67
C ALA A 171 3.26 -0.68 -27.32
N ASP A 172 4.46 -0.29 -27.72
CA ASP A 172 5.74 -0.95 -27.46
C ASP A 172 6.42 -0.51 -26.16
N THR A 173 5.74 0.28 -25.31
CA THR A 173 6.26 0.69 -24.00
C THR A 173 6.60 -0.56 -23.18
N PRO A 174 7.87 -0.73 -22.78
CA PRO A 174 8.33 -1.95 -22.13
C PRO A 174 7.78 -2.05 -20.70
N PHE A 175 7.95 -3.23 -20.09
CA PHE A 175 7.88 -3.35 -18.65
C PHE A 175 9.13 -2.69 -18.02
N GLY A 176 8.94 -1.95 -16.93
CA GLY A 176 9.97 -1.25 -16.18
C GLY A 176 10.71 -2.17 -15.23
N CYS A 177 11.04 -1.67 -14.03
CA CYS A 177 11.76 -2.45 -13.03
C CYS A 177 11.00 -3.73 -12.69
N THR A 178 11.66 -4.87 -12.86
CA THR A 178 11.06 -6.20 -12.64
C THR A 178 11.13 -6.66 -11.19
N ASP A 179 11.94 -5.98 -10.37
CA ASP A 179 12.19 -6.29 -8.96
C ASP A 179 12.73 -5.03 -8.25
N PHE A 180 11.85 -4.05 -8.04
CA PHE A 180 12.16 -2.90 -7.19
C PHE A 180 11.85 -3.26 -5.74
N ARG A 181 12.73 -2.89 -4.81
CA ARG A 181 12.47 -3.05 -3.37
C ARG A 181 12.90 -1.84 -2.56
N ALA A 182 12.12 -1.48 -1.55
CA ALA A 182 12.51 -0.51 -0.54
C ALA A 182 12.35 -1.09 0.87
N TYR A 183 13.32 -0.83 1.74
CA TYR A 183 13.36 -1.32 3.12
C TYR A 183 13.59 -0.17 4.09
N ASN A 184 12.72 -0.02 5.10
CA ASN A 184 12.92 0.92 6.22
C ASN A 184 13.16 2.38 5.80
N ILE A 185 12.33 2.87 4.88
CA ILE A 185 12.37 4.25 4.36
C ILE A 185 10.95 4.84 4.46
N ASP A 186 10.84 6.10 4.88
CA ASP A 186 9.59 6.84 4.84
C ASP A 186 9.54 7.76 3.61
N PHE A 187 8.47 7.66 2.82
CA PHE A 187 8.18 8.53 1.68
C PHE A 187 7.04 9.48 2.06
N ARG A 188 7.31 10.79 2.02
CA ARG A 188 6.45 11.82 2.59
C ARG A 188 6.11 12.93 1.60
N ASN A 189 4.83 13.06 1.32
CA ASN A 189 4.25 14.22 0.65
C ASN A 189 3.12 14.77 1.53
N GLU A 190 3.50 15.55 2.53
CA GLU A 190 2.58 16.16 3.50
C GLU A 190 2.40 17.65 3.15
N PHE A 191 2.12 17.93 1.86
CA PHE A 191 2.00 19.29 1.28
C PHE A 191 1.28 20.31 2.19
N ALA A 192 0.20 19.89 2.83
CA ALA A 192 -0.50 20.65 3.85
C ALA A 192 -0.91 19.71 5.00
N PRO A 193 -1.12 20.23 6.22
CA PRO A 193 -1.59 19.43 7.37
C PRO A 193 -3.10 19.09 7.28
N ARG A 194 -3.61 18.89 6.06
CA ARG A 194 -5.00 18.54 5.70
C ARG A 194 -5.04 18.09 4.23
N SER A 195 -6.11 17.40 3.84
CA SER A 195 -6.40 17.21 2.41
C SER A 195 -6.54 18.57 1.69
N SER A 196 -5.70 18.79 0.67
CA SER A 196 -5.62 20.05 -0.08
C SER A 196 -5.32 19.82 -1.57
N GLY A 197 -5.89 18.73 -2.11
CA GLY A 197 -5.61 18.22 -3.45
C GLY A 197 -4.69 16.99 -3.43
N PRO A 198 -4.66 16.19 -4.52
CA PRO A 198 -3.80 15.02 -4.65
C PRO A 198 -2.32 15.31 -4.41
N ALA A 199 -1.68 14.49 -3.59
CA ALA A 199 -0.29 14.63 -3.18
C ALA A 199 0.34 13.23 -3.04
N HIS A 200 1.00 12.74 -4.07
CA HIS A 200 1.45 11.35 -4.09
C HIS A 200 2.67 11.12 -3.22
N ALA A 201 2.65 10.07 -2.41
CA ALA A 201 3.87 9.52 -1.83
C ALA A 201 4.55 8.60 -2.86
N VAL A 202 3.83 7.60 -3.38
CA VAL A 202 4.41 6.59 -4.28
C VAL A 202 3.51 6.25 -5.46
N GLY A 203 4.12 6.06 -6.63
CA GLY A 203 3.49 5.55 -7.84
C GLY A 203 4.23 4.35 -8.43
N VAL A 204 3.53 3.25 -8.73
CA VAL A 204 4.09 2.06 -9.39
C VAL A 204 3.26 1.72 -10.63
N SER A 205 3.88 1.75 -11.81
CA SER A 205 3.19 1.48 -13.08
C SER A 205 4.07 0.66 -14.02
N ARG A 206 3.52 -0.41 -14.60
CA ARG A 206 4.26 -1.35 -15.48
C ARG A 206 5.58 -1.83 -14.86
N ALA A 207 5.58 -2.08 -13.56
CA ALA A 207 6.74 -2.48 -12.78
C ALA A 207 6.29 -3.39 -11.64
N ASN A 208 7.23 -4.11 -11.04
CA ASN A 208 7.01 -4.83 -9.79
C ASN A 208 7.78 -4.15 -8.66
N ALA A 209 7.11 -3.82 -7.56
CA ALA A 209 7.68 -3.08 -6.45
C ALA A 209 7.26 -3.67 -5.09
N GLY A 210 8.25 -4.04 -4.28
CA GLY A 210 8.05 -4.50 -2.90
C GLY A 210 8.49 -3.45 -1.87
N PHE A 211 7.71 -3.25 -0.83
CA PHE A 211 7.99 -2.30 0.24
C PHE A 211 7.90 -3.00 1.59
N TYR A 212 8.97 -2.92 2.39
CA TYR A 212 9.13 -3.66 3.63
C TYR A 212 9.50 -2.72 4.77
N SER A 213 8.63 -2.63 5.79
CA SER A 213 8.87 -1.73 6.92
C SER A 213 9.02 -0.26 6.51
N CYS A 214 8.35 0.17 5.43
CA CYS A 214 8.34 1.55 4.93
C CYS A 214 7.12 2.34 5.41
N GLY A 215 7.26 3.66 5.39
CA GLY A 215 6.16 4.59 5.65
C GLY A 215 5.76 5.36 4.40
N PHE A 216 4.47 5.60 4.21
CA PHE A 216 3.92 6.40 3.11
C PHE A 216 2.95 7.41 3.70
N TYR A 217 3.26 8.70 3.58
CA TYR A 217 2.49 9.73 4.28
C TYR A 217 2.04 10.82 3.33
N SER A 218 0.73 11.00 3.23
CA SER A 218 0.07 12.11 2.56
C SER A 218 -1.36 12.26 3.11
N TYR A 219 -2.24 12.98 2.42
CA TYR A 219 -3.65 13.14 2.73
C TYR A 219 -4.54 12.64 1.58
N GLN A 220 -4.38 13.16 0.37
CA GLN A 220 -5.15 12.70 -0.79
C GLN A 220 -4.23 11.97 -1.77
N ASP A 221 -4.67 10.81 -2.27
CA ASP A 221 -3.99 10.04 -3.32
C ASP A 221 -2.56 9.58 -2.93
N THR A 222 -2.38 9.02 -1.73
CA THR A 222 -1.06 8.67 -1.17
C THR A 222 -0.30 7.59 -1.98
N VAL A 223 -0.95 6.48 -2.31
CA VAL A 223 -0.36 5.34 -3.03
C VAL A 223 -1.12 5.10 -4.31
N TYR A 224 -0.40 5.25 -5.43
CA TYR A 224 -0.89 4.96 -6.77
C TYR A 224 -0.29 3.65 -7.30
N VAL A 225 -1.15 2.71 -7.70
CA VAL A 225 -0.71 1.52 -8.46
C VAL A 225 -1.33 1.56 -9.84
N GLY A 226 -0.56 1.99 -10.83
CA GLY A 226 -1.02 2.17 -12.20
C GLY A 226 -1.07 0.89 -13.03
N LYS A 227 -1.34 1.07 -14.33
CA LYS A 227 -1.59 -0.03 -15.27
C LYS A 227 -0.40 -0.99 -15.35
N LEU A 228 -0.67 -2.30 -15.32
CA LEU A 228 0.33 -3.39 -15.23
C LEU A 228 1.30 -3.24 -14.04
N GLY A 229 1.01 -2.38 -13.06
CA GLY A 229 1.80 -2.27 -11.83
C GLY A 229 1.44 -3.40 -10.88
N ASN A 230 2.45 -4.00 -10.26
CA ASN A 230 2.31 -4.93 -9.16
C ASN A 230 3.06 -4.34 -7.95
N ALA A 231 2.35 -4.11 -6.84
CA ALA A 231 2.93 -3.56 -5.63
C ALA A 231 2.61 -4.44 -4.41
N TYR A 232 3.64 -4.82 -3.65
CA TYR A 232 3.51 -5.61 -2.42
C TYR A 232 4.01 -4.80 -1.23
N PHE A 233 3.20 -4.67 -0.19
CA PHE A 233 3.48 -3.92 1.02
C PHE A 233 3.40 -4.88 2.21
N TYR A 234 4.51 -5.06 2.93
CA TYR A 234 4.56 -5.83 4.18
C TYR A 234 5.14 -4.99 5.34
N ASP A 235 4.47 -5.01 6.49
CA ASP A 235 4.89 -4.26 7.69
C ASP A 235 4.99 -2.74 7.44
N ASN A 236 4.10 -2.15 6.65
CA ASN A 236 4.17 -0.72 6.32
C ASN A 236 3.17 0.13 7.12
N ILE A 237 3.46 1.42 7.23
CA ILE A 237 2.47 2.44 7.60
C ILE A 237 2.07 3.18 6.35
N ILE A 238 0.78 3.20 6.01
CA ILE A 238 0.23 3.98 4.90
C ILE A 238 -0.79 4.95 5.48
N ALA A 239 -0.44 6.24 5.50
CA ALA A 239 -1.25 7.28 6.10
C ALA A 239 -1.89 8.17 5.03
N GLY A 240 -3.20 8.39 5.17
CA GLY A 240 -3.98 9.21 4.26
C GLY A 240 -5.37 9.55 4.78
N GLU A 241 -6.13 10.31 3.99
CA GLU A 241 -7.46 10.82 4.29
C GLU A 241 -8.44 10.54 3.15
N THR A 242 -8.09 10.93 1.92
CA THR A 242 -8.97 10.82 0.74
C THR A 242 -8.40 9.91 -0.33
N ASP A 243 -9.13 8.84 -0.65
CA ASP A 243 -8.82 7.92 -1.76
C ASP A 243 -7.34 7.48 -1.75
N PHE A 244 -6.77 7.29 -0.55
CA PHE A 244 -5.32 7.27 -0.40
C PHE A 244 -4.66 5.99 -0.87
N LEU A 245 -5.43 4.94 -1.13
CA LEU A 245 -5.05 3.80 -1.95
C LEU A 245 -5.86 3.85 -3.24
N TYR A 246 -5.21 4.09 -4.38
CA TYR A 246 -5.95 4.23 -5.63
C TYR A 246 -5.15 3.74 -6.84
N GLY A 247 -5.87 3.45 -7.94
CA GLY A 247 -5.22 3.12 -9.20
C GLY A 247 -5.92 2.06 -10.05
N PHE A 248 -5.10 1.34 -10.81
CA PHE A 248 -5.47 0.39 -11.85
C PHE A 248 -4.93 -1.01 -11.61
N GLY A 249 -3.70 -1.15 -11.14
CA GLY A 249 -2.95 -2.40 -11.11
C GLY A 249 -3.30 -3.28 -9.92
N THR A 250 -2.36 -4.11 -9.49
CA THR A 250 -2.53 -5.03 -8.36
C THR A 250 -1.70 -4.58 -7.17
N ALA A 251 -2.36 -4.34 -6.04
CA ALA A 251 -1.71 -4.05 -4.77
C ALA A 251 -2.05 -5.13 -3.74
N TRP A 252 -1.06 -5.62 -3.01
CA TRP A 252 -1.27 -6.48 -1.84
C TRP A 252 -0.63 -5.82 -0.62
N ILE A 253 -1.41 -5.63 0.44
CA ILE A 253 -1.01 -4.95 1.66
C ILE A 253 -1.21 -5.93 2.81
N GLU A 254 -0.14 -6.29 3.49
CA GLU A 254 -0.15 -7.32 4.54
C GLU A 254 0.53 -6.82 5.81
N LYS A 255 -0.03 -7.16 6.98
CA LYS A 255 0.54 -6.79 8.30
C LYS A 255 0.91 -5.32 8.39
N SER A 256 0.09 -4.47 7.80
CA SER A 256 0.37 -3.06 7.68
C SER A 256 -0.69 -2.25 8.41
N THR A 257 -0.35 -1.01 8.71
CA THR A 257 -1.26 -0.05 9.33
C THR A 257 -1.71 0.97 8.31
N LEU A 258 -3.01 0.98 8.04
CA LEU A 258 -3.67 2.05 7.31
C LEU A 258 -4.06 3.14 8.33
N SER A 259 -3.24 4.18 8.40
CA SER A 259 -3.32 5.26 9.40
C SER A 259 -4.20 6.41 8.89
N LEU A 260 -5.45 6.45 9.35
CA LEU A 260 -6.48 7.37 8.88
C LEU A 260 -6.29 8.76 9.48
N ARG A 261 -5.95 9.74 8.62
CA ARG A 261 -5.80 11.16 9.00
C ARG A 261 -7.13 11.93 9.03
N GLY A 262 -8.18 11.29 8.55
CA GLY A 262 -9.56 11.76 8.50
C GLY A 262 -10.35 10.84 7.57
N CYS A 263 -11.62 11.19 7.33
CA CYS A 263 -12.47 10.46 6.39
C CYS A 263 -12.88 11.38 5.25
N GLY A 264 -12.33 11.19 4.05
CA GLY A 264 -12.77 11.86 2.83
C GLY A 264 -12.94 10.86 1.70
N GLY A 265 -14.12 10.70 1.13
CA GLY A 265 -14.31 9.65 0.11
C GLY A 265 -14.17 8.24 0.72
N GLY A 266 -13.17 7.47 0.29
CA GLY A 266 -12.88 6.16 0.90
C GLY A 266 -11.37 5.90 1.07
N ILE A 267 -11.04 4.84 1.79
CA ILE A 267 -9.65 4.35 1.90
C ILE A 267 -9.14 3.86 0.54
N THR A 268 -9.98 3.08 -0.18
CA THR A 268 -9.67 2.54 -1.50
C THR A 268 -10.48 3.18 -2.62
N ALA A 269 -9.85 3.50 -3.74
CA ALA A 269 -10.51 4.04 -4.94
C ALA A 269 -9.89 3.47 -6.24
N TRP A 270 -10.32 2.28 -6.63
CA TRP A 270 -9.81 1.62 -7.84
C TRP A 270 -10.64 2.00 -9.08
N LYS A 271 -9.95 2.14 -10.21
CA LYS A 271 -10.56 2.31 -11.54
C LYS A 271 -10.88 1.00 -12.23
N GLY A 272 -10.18 -0.08 -11.86
CA GLY A 272 -10.07 -1.25 -12.74
C GLY A 272 -9.42 -0.87 -14.08
N THR A 273 -9.39 -1.81 -15.03
CA THR A 273 -8.80 -1.53 -16.34
C THR A 273 -9.39 -2.41 -17.43
N ASN A 274 -9.32 -1.90 -18.65
CA ASN A 274 -9.52 -2.72 -19.85
C ASN A 274 -8.18 -3.36 -20.26
N THR A 275 -8.07 -4.66 -20.07
CA THR A 275 -6.96 -5.50 -20.57
C THR A 275 -7.50 -6.53 -21.55
N THR A 276 -6.62 -6.99 -22.44
CA THR A 276 -6.91 -8.10 -23.38
C THR A 276 -6.85 -9.48 -22.71
N PHE A 277 -6.53 -9.55 -21.42
CA PHE A 277 -6.44 -10.76 -20.62
C PHE A 277 -7.28 -10.65 -19.34
N THR A 278 -7.70 -11.78 -18.79
CA THR A 278 -8.36 -11.85 -17.47
C THR A 278 -7.40 -11.42 -16.39
N ASN A 279 -7.80 -10.46 -15.56
CA ASN A 279 -6.97 -9.94 -14.49
C ASN A 279 -7.70 -9.95 -13.13
N LYS A 280 -6.90 -9.85 -12.08
CA LYS A 280 -7.38 -9.59 -10.70
C LYS A 280 -6.86 -8.27 -10.18
N TYR A 281 -6.80 -7.27 -11.05
CA TYR A 281 -6.39 -5.95 -10.65
C TYR A 281 -7.35 -5.39 -9.61
N GLY A 282 -6.79 -4.75 -8.60
CA GLY A 282 -7.45 -4.44 -7.35
C GLY A 282 -6.44 -4.26 -6.22
N VAL A 283 -6.95 -3.92 -5.05
CA VAL A 283 -6.17 -3.88 -3.81
C VAL A 283 -6.70 -4.89 -2.81
N TYR A 284 -5.78 -5.67 -2.26
CA TYR A 284 -6.05 -6.73 -1.31
C TYR A 284 -5.35 -6.38 -0.01
N ILE A 285 -6.11 -6.16 1.06
CA ILE A 285 -5.62 -5.76 2.36
C ILE A 285 -5.85 -6.95 3.30
N ASP A 286 -4.77 -7.61 3.70
CA ASP A 286 -4.80 -8.83 4.51
C ASP A 286 -4.11 -8.61 5.86
N ASN A 287 -4.67 -9.18 6.92
CA ASN A 287 -4.09 -9.22 8.26
C ASN A 287 -3.47 -7.87 8.68
N SER A 288 -4.20 -6.79 8.42
CA SER A 288 -3.75 -5.40 8.60
C SER A 288 -4.70 -4.69 9.56
N GLN A 289 -4.41 -3.44 9.91
CA GLN A 289 -5.29 -2.66 10.76
C GLN A 289 -5.60 -1.29 10.16
N LEU A 290 -6.83 -0.84 10.39
CA LEU A 290 -7.33 0.46 9.97
C LEU A 290 -7.62 1.25 11.24
N ILE A 291 -6.75 2.21 11.55
CA ILE A 291 -6.82 2.98 12.80
C ILE A 291 -6.73 4.49 12.53
N PRO A 292 -7.38 5.34 13.35
CA PRO A 292 -7.16 6.78 13.31
C PRO A 292 -5.71 7.12 13.72
N VAL A 293 -5.13 8.14 13.08
CA VAL A 293 -3.74 8.56 13.34
C VAL A 293 -3.52 9.12 14.75
N ASN A 294 -4.59 9.54 15.43
CA ASN A 294 -4.56 10.00 16.83
C ASN A 294 -5.97 10.02 17.44
N SER A 295 -6.03 10.24 18.76
CA SER A 295 -7.26 10.27 19.55
C SER A 295 -8.26 11.35 19.11
N THR A 296 -7.78 12.50 18.62
CA THR A 296 -8.66 13.58 18.13
C THR A 296 -9.41 13.15 16.87
N ILE A 297 -8.72 12.47 15.94
CA ILE A 297 -9.36 11.87 14.76
C ILE A 297 -10.29 10.74 15.20
N ALA A 298 -9.86 9.88 16.14
CA ALA A 298 -10.66 8.78 16.65
C ALA A 298 -12.05 9.22 17.13
N THR A 299 -12.13 10.28 17.95
CA THR A 299 -13.40 10.75 18.52
C THR A 299 -14.29 11.45 17.49
N ASN A 300 -13.71 12.15 16.52
CA ASN A 300 -14.48 12.96 15.56
C ASN A 300 -15.08 12.15 14.40
N PHE A 301 -14.57 10.94 14.17
CA PHE A 301 -14.85 10.16 12.97
C PHE A 301 -15.45 8.77 13.22
N VAL A 302 -15.90 8.47 14.44
CA VAL A 302 -16.64 7.23 14.76
C VAL A 302 -17.73 6.95 13.72
N GLY A 303 -17.64 5.80 13.06
CA GLY A 303 -18.59 5.34 12.04
C GLY A 303 -18.62 6.14 10.73
N LYS A 304 -17.56 6.89 10.37
CA LYS A 304 -17.56 7.79 9.21
C LYS A 304 -16.61 7.39 8.07
N CYS A 305 -15.57 6.59 8.33
CA CYS A 305 -14.55 6.26 7.35
C CYS A 305 -14.96 5.06 6.49
N ALA A 306 -15.22 5.29 5.20
CA ALA A 306 -15.55 4.21 4.27
C ALA A 306 -14.31 3.41 3.85
N LEU A 307 -14.46 2.09 3.71
CA LEU A 307 -13.44 1.17 3.20
C LEU A 307 -13.02 1.51 1.75
N GLY A 308 -13.92 2.12 1.00
CA GLY A 308 -13.63 2.56 -0.36
C GLY A 308 -14.86 3.07 -1.09
N ARG A 309 -14.60 3.56 -2.29
CA ARG A 309 -15.62 3.96 -3.26
C ARG A 309 -15.14 3.72 -4.69
N PRO A 310 -16.04 3.38 -5.63
CA PRO A 310 -15.65 3.00 -6.97
C PRO A 310 -15.23 4.21 -7.81
N TRP A 311 -13.93 4.43 -8.00
CA TRP A 311 -13.47 5.48 -8.94
C TRP A 311 -13.99 5.19 -10.36
N ASN A 312 -14.13 3.92 -10.72
CA ASN A 312 -14.94 3.47 -11.85
C ASN A 312 -15.66 2.16 -11.47
N SER A 313 -16.63 1.70 -12.28
CA SER A 313 -17.44 0.53 -11.93
C SER A 313 -16.68 -0.79 -11.93
N GLN A 314 -15.48 -0.84 -12.51
CA GLN A 314 -14.56 -1.97 -12.40
C GLN A 314 -13.71 -1.96 -11.11
N HIS A 315 -14.06 -1.13 -10.12
CA HIS A 315 -13.38 -1.11 -8.82
C HIS A 315 -13.27 -2.50 -8.21
N LYS A 316 -12.09 -2.82 -7.70
CA LYS A 316 -11.87 -4.03 -6.91
C LYS A 316 -11.05 -3.72 -5.67
N SER A 317 -11.62 -3.97 -4.50
CA SER A 317 -10.86 -4.08 -3.27
C SER A 317 -11.44 -5.13 -2.34
N ILE A 318 -10.56 -5.79 -1.61
CA ILE A 318 -10.94 -6.78 -0.60
C ILE A 318 -10.16 -6.49 0.68
N PHE A 319 -10.89 -6.32 1.78
CA PHE A 319 -10.33 -6.38 3.13
C PHE A 319 -10.50 -7.81 3.67
N MET A 320 -9.45 -8.34 4.28
CA MET A 320 -9.38 -9.71 4.75
C MET A 320 -8.68 -9.74 6.11
N GLN A 321 -9.29 -10.43 7.07
CA GLN A 321 -8.66 -10.72 8.37
C GLN A 321 -8.12 -9.47 9.09
N SER A 322 -8.69 -8.30 8.80
CA SER A 322 -8.14 -7.02 9.23
C SER A 322 -8.94 -6.43 10.39
N TYR A 323 -8.26 -5.67 11.24
CA TYR A 323 -8.86 -4.95 12.35
C TYR A 323 -9.41 -3.60 11.89
N PHE A 324 -10.70 -3.36 12.15
CA PHE A 324 -11.40 -2.11 11.88
C PHE A 324 -11.64 -1.36 13.20
N ASP A 325 -10.98 -0.22 13.37
CA ASP A 325 -11.29 0.70 14.46
C ASP A 325 -12.72 1.27 14.36
N ALA A 326 -13.24 1.81 15.46
CA ALA A 326 -14.60 2.34 15.57
C ALA A 326 -14.88 3.51 14.59
N VAL A 327 -13.84 4.14 14.02
CA VAL A 327 -14.00 5.13 12.95
C VAL A 327 -14.53 4.55 11.64
N ILE A 328 -14.40 3.26 11.39
CA ILE A 328 -14.86 2.63 10.15
C ILE A 328 -16.40 2.66 10.07
N LEU A 329 -16.90 3.05 8.90
CA LEU A 329 -18.32 3.08 8.57
C LEU A 329 -18.89 1.65 8.66
N PRO A 330 -19.94 1.39 9.47
CA PRO A 330 -20.49 0.03 9.61
C PRO A 330 -21.01 -0.59 8.31
N ALA A 331 -21.41 0.23 7.34
CA ALA A 331 -21.82 -0.24 6.02
C ALA A 331 -20.63 -0.70 5.14
N GLY A 332 -19.39 -0.41 5.55
CA GLY A 332 -18.16 -0.72 4.82
C GLY A 332 -17.88 0.29 3.70
N TYR A 333 -18.34 -0.02 2.51
CA TYR A 333 -18.14 0.76 1.29
C TYR A 333 -19.24 1.79 1.05
N ILE A 334 -18.96 2.73 0.14
CA ILE A 334 -19.94 3.71 -0.35
C ILE A 334 -19.92 3.77 -1.87
N GLU A 335 -21.01 4.27 -2.45
CA GLU A 335 -21.06 4.67 -3.86
C GLU A 335 -20.11 5.85 -4.13
N TRP A 336 -19.75 6.07 -5.40
CA TRP A 336 -18.91 7.21 -5.77
C TRP A 336 -19.60 8.55 -5.46
N SER A 337 -20.86 8.69 -5.85
CA SER A 337 -21.76 9.77 -5.43
C SER A 337 -23.22 9.40 -5.73
N LYS A 338 -24.19 10.06 -5.08
CA LYS A 338 -25.62 9.84 -5.33
C LYS A 338 -26.02 10.04 -6.80
N SER A 339 -25.41 11.02 -7.48
CA SER A 339 -25.70 11.33 -8.89
C SER A 339 -24.96 10.43 -9.87
N THR A 340 -23.91 9.74 -9.42
CA THR A 340 -23.07 8.89 -10.25
C THR A 340 -22.55 7.74 -9.39
N PRO A 341 -23.39 6.74 -9.05
CA PRO A 341 -23.02 5.72 -8.06
C PRO A 341 -21.80 4.91 -8.43
N ARG A 342 -21.62 4.63 -9.74
CA ARG A 342 -20.57 3.77 -10.32
C ARG A 342 -20.53 2.36 -9.70
N VAL A 343 -21.67 1.86 -9.23
CA VAL A 343 -21.82 0.48 -8.76
C VAL A 343 -22.60 -0.30 -9.81
N ASP A 344 -22.02 -1.39 -10.31
CA ASP A 344 -22.67 -2.33 -11.22
C ASP A 344 -22.16 -3.78 -10.96
N ASN A 345 -22.48 -4.70 -11.87
CA ASN A 345 -22.10 -6.10 -11.77
C ASN A 345 -20.57 -6.36 -11.88
N TYR A 346 -19.78 -5.38 -12.31
CA TYR A 346 -18.32 -5.45 -12.35
C TYR A 346 -17.65 -4.92 -11.08
N THR A 347 -18.41 -4.24 -10.22
CA THR A 347 -17.90 -3.68 -8.97
C THR A 347 -17.68 -4.78 -7.93
N PHE A 348 -16.47 -4.84 -7.36
CA PHE A 348 -16.08 -5.85 -6.38
C PHE A 348 -15.50 -5.17 -5.13
N MET A 349 -16.39 -4.79 -4.23
CA MET A 349 -16.06 -4.16 -2.95
C MET A 349 -16.40 -5.15 -1.85
N ALA A 350 -15.39 -5.71 -1.19
CA ALA A 350 -15.59 -6.92 -0.40
C ALA A 350 -14.83 -6.96 0.93
N THR A 351 -15.38 -7.70 1.88
CA THR A 351 -14.81 -7.99 3.20
C THR A 351 -14.81 -9.49 3.45
N TRP A 352 -13.87 -9.98 4.25
CA TRP A 352 -13.83 -11.38 4.65
C TRP A 352 -13.09 -11.57 5.97
N ASN A 353 -13.81 -12.07 6.98
CA ASN A 353 -13.26 -12.41 8.29
C ASN A 353 -12.54 -11.22 8.98
N ASP A 354 -12.97 -9.99 8.68
CA ASP A 354 -12.53 -8.79 9.37
C ASP A 354 -13.14 -8.73 10.79
N HIS A 355 -12.60 -7.87 11.65
CA HIS A 355 -12.98 -7.80 13.06
C HIS A 355 -12.71 -6.41 13.64
N GLY A 356 -13.07 -6.20 14.92
CA GLY A 356 -12.91 -4.92 15.60
C GLY A 356 -14.22 -4.12 15.70
N PRO A 357 -14.23 -3.01 16.45
CA PRO A 357 -15.45 -2.26 16.77
C PRO A 357 -16.10 -1.57 15.56
N GLY A 358 -15.35 -1.32 14.48
CA GLY A 358 -15.90 -0.77 13.23
C GLY A 358 -16.48 -1.81 12.28
N TYR A 359 -16.20 -3.09 12.49
CA TYR A 359 -16.69 -4.18 11.64
C TYR A 359 -18.12 -4.57 12.03
N ASN A 360 -19.04 -4.54 11.06
CA ASN A 360 -20.43 -4.96 11.26
C ASN A 360 -20.95 -5.72 10.05
N VAL A 361 -20.85 -7.05 10.13
CA VAL A 361 -21.25 -7.96 9.04
C VAL A 361 -22.69 -7.78 8.57
N GLU A 362 -23.62 -7.47 9.48
CA GLU A 362 -25.04 -7.30 9.12
C GLU A 362 -25.29 -5.96 8.41
N ALA A 363 -24.64 -4.89 8.87
CA ALA A 363 -24.72 -3.58 8.21
C ALA A 363 -24.04 -3.60 6.83
N GLU A 364 -22.91 -4.30 6.69
CA GLU A 364 -22.25 -4.51 5.40
C GLU A 364 -23.16 -5.24 4.40
N LYS A 365 -23.77 -6.37 4.80
CA LYS A 365 -24.74 -7.10 3.97
C LYS A 365 -25.95 -6.26 3.59
N ALA A 366 -26.44 -5.41 4.50
CA ALA A 366 -27.60 -4.55 4.27
C ALA A 366 -27.30 -3.33 3.39
N SER A 367 -26.03 -3.00 3.15
CA SER A 367 -25.61 -1.77 2.45
C SER A 367 -25.91 -1.76 0.94
N ASN A 368 -26.14 -2.92 0.32
CA ASN A 368 -26.24 -3.13 -1.14
C ASN A 368 -24.97 -2.76 -1.94
N VAL A 369 -23.89 -2.33 -1.29
CA VAL A 369 -22.62 -1.97 -1.93
C VAL A 369 -21.45 -2.84 -1.47
N THR A 370 -21.47 -3.29 -0.21
CA THR A 370 -20.44 -4.16 0.37
C THR A 370 -20.80 -5.63 0.20
N ARG A 371 -19.84 -6.42 -0.28
CA ARG A 371 -19.95 -7.88 -0.41
C ARG A 371 -19.21 -8.56 0.73
N VAL A 372 -19.94 -9.17 1.65
CA VAL A 372 -19.34 -10.05 2.66
C VAL A 372 -19.09 -11.42 2.02
N LEU A 373 -17.83 -11.80 1.85
CA LEU A 373 -17.47 -13.06 1.20
C LEU A 373 -17.56 -14.23 2.18
N THR A 374 -17.89 -15.40 1.65
CA THR A 374 -17.69 -16.70 2.29
C THR A 374 -16.27 -17.22 2.05
N ASP A 375 -15.90 -18.28 2.78
CA ASP A 375 -14.61 -18.95 2.57
C ASP A 375 -14.38 -19.44 1.14
N ALA A 376 -15.43 -19.92 0.49
CA ALA A 376 -15.36 -20.40 -0.88
C ALA A 376 -15.15 -19.24 -1.87
N GLU A 377 -15.79 -18.10 -1.63
CA GLU A 377 -15.73 -16.93 -2.51
C GLU A 377 -14.41 -16.18 -2.41
N VAL A 378 -13.81 -16.11 -1.22
CA VAL A 378 -12.51 -15.45 -1.04
C VAL A 378 -11.34 -16.33 -1.49
N LYS A 379 -11.51 -17.66 -1.57
CA LYS A 379 -10.46 -18.63 -1.93
C LYS A 379 -9.59 -18.22 -3.13
N PRO A 380 -10.11 -17.63 -4.22
CA PRO A 380 -9.29 -17.18 -5.35
C PRO A 380 -8.46 -15.93 -5.09
N TYR A 381 -8.43 -15.36 -3.89
CA TYR A 381 -7.79 -14.08 -3.58
C TYR A 381 -6.98 -14.11 -2.28
N ARG A 382 -6.74 -15.29 -1.69
CA ARG A 382 -6.20 -15.41 -0.33
C ARG A 382 -4.68 -15.25 -0.23
N ALA A 383 -3.96 -15.31 -1.33
CA ALA A 383 -2.51 -15.16 -1.33
C ALA A 383 -2.03 -14.22 -2.44
N PRO A 384 -0.84 -13.60 -2.27
CA PRO A 384 -0.17 -12.84 -3.34
C PRO A 384 -0.12 -13.59 -4.68
N ALA A 385 0.15 -14.90 -4.63
CA ALA A 385 0.23 -15.74 -5.83
C ALA A 385 -1.09 -15.87 -6.59
N ASP A 386 -2.23 -15.69 -5.91
CA ASP A 386 -3.55 -15.79 -6.53
C ASP A 386 -3.89 -14.55 -7.37
N VAL A 387 -3.28 -13.40 -7.09
CA VAL A 387 -3.66 -12.10 -7.68
C VAL A 387 -2.57 -11.49 -8.55
N PHE A 388 -1.29 -11.69 -8.21
CA PHE A 388 -0.20 -11.14 -9.00
C PHE A 388 0.02 -11.91 -10.29
N GLN A 389 0.12 -11.16 -11.38
CA GLN A 389 0.26 -11.69 -12.73
C GLN A 389 1.55 -11.18 -13.40
N THR A 390 2.09 -11.98 -14.31
CA THR A 390 3.08 -11.51 -15.28
C THR A 390 2.43 -10.48 -16.22
N PRO A 391 3.23 -9.69 -16.98
CA PRO A 391 2.68 -8.75 -17.97
C PRO A 391 1.81 -9.42 -19.03
N GLU A 392 1.99 -10.72 -19.27
CA GLU A 392 1.21 -11.55 -20.19
C GLU A 392 -0.04 -12.18 -19.53
N GLY A 393 -0.34 -11.86 -18.28
CA GLY A 393 -1.54 -12.29 -17.57
C GLY A 393 -1.43 -13.64 -16.83
N LYS A 394 -0.23 -14.19 -16.63
CA LYS A 394 -0.05 -15.48 -15.91
C LYS A 394 0.01 -15.26 -14.39
N PHE A 395 -0.90 -15.88 -13.62
CA PHE A 395 -0.91 -15.84 -12.16
C PHE A 395 0.30 -16.56 -11.52
N GLY A 396 0.52 -16.33 -10.22
CA GLY A 396 1.66 -16.87 -9.47
C GLY A 396 2.94 -16.04 -9.59
N HIS A 397 2.84 -14.81 -10.09
CA HIS A 397 3.99 -13.94 -10.34
C HIS A 397 4.47 -13.25 -9.05
N VAL A 398 5.14 -14.01 -8.19
CA VAL A 398 5.59 -13.55 -6.85
C VAL A 398 7.10 -13.60 -6.63
N LYS A 399 7.89 -14.00 -7.63
CA LYS A 399 9.35 -14.18 -7.47
C LYS A 399 10.12 -12.88 -7.15
N TRP A 400 9.54 -11.73 -7.47
CA TRP A 400 10.07 -10.40 -7.17
C TRP A 400 9.78 -9.95 -5.73
N ILE A 401 8.89 -10.65 -5.01
CA ILE A 401 8.64 -10.40 -3.60
C ILE A 401 9.79 -11.00 -2.79
N ASP A 402 10.18 -10.32 -1.71
CA ASP A 402 11.14 -10.86 -0.77
C ASP A 402 10.56 -12.12 -0.11
N LYS A 403 11.25 -13.25 -0.32
CA LYS A 403 10.85 -14.56 0.20
C LYS A 403 10.66 -14.61 1.71
N LYS A 404 11.21 -13.65 2.47
CA LYS A 404 11.01 -13.59 3.92
C LYS A 404 9.68 -12.96 4.34
N ALA A 405 8.99 -12.28 3.42
CA ALA A 405 7.64 -11.75 3.64
C ALA A 405 6.56 -12.80 3.33
N LEU A 406 6.79 -13.66 2.33
CA LEU A 406 5.87 -14.72 1.91
C LEU A 406 5.70 -15.84 2.94
#